data_AF-A0AAV4S7S2-F1
#
_entry.id   AF-A0AAV4S7S2-F1
#
_cell.length_a   1.000
_cell.length_b   1.000
_cell.length_c   1.000
_cell.angle_alpha   90.00
_cell.angle_beta   90.00
_cell.angle_gamma   90.00
#
_symmetry.space_group_name_H-M   'P 1'
#
loop_
_entity.id
_entity.type
_entity.pdbx_description
1 polymer ?
#
loop_
_entity_poly.entity_id
_entity_poly.type
_entity_poly.pdbx_seq_one_letter_code
_entity_poly.pdbx_strand_id
1 'polypeptide(L)' 'MDKSIVEYFSGGHKGYRCGYCSSTDSCYSHGMWAHTLTPMDYQNLIDRGWR' A
#
# COMPACT_ATOMS: atom_id res chain seq x y z
N MET A 1 5.08 -24.73 -5.35
CA MET A 1 5.72 -23.41 -5.25
C MET A 1 4.58 -22.42 -5.15
N ASP A 2 4.27 -21.99 -3.94
CA ASP A 2 3.12 -21.14 -3.70
C ASP A 2 3.42 -19.74 -4.26
N LYS A 3 2.46 -19.20 -5.02
CA LYS A 3 2.60 -17.90 -5.69
C LYS A 3 1.71 -16.90 -4.99
N SER A 4 2.25 -15.70 -4.78
CA SER A 4 1.47 -14.56 -4.35
C SER A 4 0.87 -13.85 -5.57
N ILE A 5 -0.44 -13.59 -5.53
CA ILE A 5 -1.19 -12.87 -6.55
C ILE A 5 -1.83 -11.67 -5.87
N VAL A 6 -1.43 -10.48 -6.31
CA VAL A 6 -1.87 -9.21 -5.73
C VAL A 6 -2.33 -8.25 -6.82
N GLU A 7 -3.31 -7.43 -6.48
CA GLU A 7 -3.77 -6.30 -7.28
C GLU A 7 -3.32 -5.02 -6.60
N TYR A 8 -2.54 -4.21 -7.31
CA TYR A 8 -2.02 -2.94 -6.79
C TYR A 8 -2.92 -1.78 -7.22
N PHE A 9 -3.40 -1.01 -6.25
CA PHE A 9 -4.18 0.19 -6.46
C PHE A 9 -3.28 1.40 -6.21
N SER A 10 -2.84 2.04 -7.29
CA SER A 10 -1.98 3.23 -7.18
C SER A 10 -2.67 4.44 -6.56
N GLY A 11 -3.93 4.35 -6.11
CA GLY A 11 -4.71 5.46 -5.58
C GLY A 11 -4.96 6.52 -6.66
N GLY A 12 -6.18 7.05 -6.74
CA GLY A 12 -6.45 8.18 -7.64
C GLY A 12 -5.49 9.32 -7.28
N HIS A 13 -4.74 9.82 -8.27
CA HIS A 13 -3.67 10.83 -8.17
C HIS A 13 -4.16 12.22 -7.71
N LYS A 14 -4.77 12.29 -6.53
CA LYS A 14 -5.09 13.54 -5.86
C LYS A 14 -4.52 13.40 -4.47
N GLY A 15 -3.38 14.04 -4.25
CA GLY A 15 -2.84 14.17 -2.90
C GLY A 15 -3.95 14.68 -2.00
N TYR A 16 -4.10 14.06 -0.84
CA TYR A 16 -5.08 14.53 0.13
C TYR A 16 -4.38 15.44 1.12
N ARG A 17 -5.18 16.33 1.72
CA ARG A 17 -4.68 17.29 2.68
C ARG A 17 -4.01 16.56 3.84
N CYS A 18 -2.74 16.85 4.07
CA CYS A 18 -1.98 16.25 5.15
C CYS A 18 -2.50 16.73 6.51
N GLY A 19 -2.87 15.79 7.39
CA GLY A 19 -3.36 16.09 8.74
C GLY A 19 -2.33 16.74 9.67
N TYR A 20 -1.03 16.65 9.35
CA TYR A 20 0.05 17.22 10.16
C TYR A 20 0.43 18.63 9.70
N CYS A 21 0.78 18.78 8.41
CA CYS A 21 1.31 20.04 7.88
C CYS A 21 0.29 20.86 7.06
N SER A 22 -0.94 20.36 6.88
CA SER A 22 -2.02 21.02 6.11
C SER A 22 -1.75 21.23 4.61
N SER A 23 -0.67 20.71 4.05
CA SER A 23 -0.42 20.75 2.60
C SER A 23 -1.48 19.98 1.83
N THR A 24 -1.94 20.50 0.69
CA THR A 24 -3.03 19.94 -0.11
C THR A 24 -2.63 18.70 -0.90
N ASP A 25 -1.35 18.55 -1.23
CA ASP A 25 -0.87 17.55 -2.21
C ASP A 25 0.31 16.72 -1.70
N SER A 26 0.44 16.56 -0.38
CA SER A 26 1.62 15.89 0.21
C SER A 26 1.34 14.51 0.79
N CYS A 27 0.11 14.01 0.71
CA CYS A 27 -0.25 12.71 1.27
C CYS A 27 -0.84 11.81 0.19
N TYR A 28 -0.25 10.61 0.02
CA TYR A 28 -0.60 9.65 -1.01
C TYR A 28 -0.87 8.28 -0.39
N SER A 29 -2.00 7.68 -0.76
CA SER A 29 -2.46 6.37 -0.28
C SER A 29 -2.37 5.44 -1.47
N HIS A 30 -1.51 4.44 -1.36
CA HIS A 30 -1.47 3.33 -2.30
C HIS A 30 -1.99 2.10 -1.57
N GLY A 31 -2.92 1.39 -2.20
CA GLY A 31 -3.52 0.18 -1.66
C GLY A 31 -3.06 -1.05 -2.43
N MET A 32 -3.22 -2.22 -1.83
CA MET A 32 -3.03 -3.50 -2.51
C MET A 32 -4.05 -4.50 -1.96
N TRP A 33 -4.63 -5.32 -2.83
CA TRP A 33 -5.45 -6.46 -2.46
C TRP A 33 -4.73 -7.75 -2.80
N ALA A 34 -4.67 -8.69 -1.85
CA ALA A 34 -4.03 -9.98 -2.07
C ALA A 34 -5.09 -11.07 -2.31
N HIS A 35 -5.11 -11.64 -3.52
CA HIS A 35 -5.90 -12.84 -3.82
C HIS A 35 -5.26 -14.10 -3.24
N THR A 36 -3.93 -14.12 -3.21
CA THR A 36 -3.14 -15.19 -2.63
C THR A 36 -1.84 -14.59 -2.15
N LEU A 37 -1.39 -14.92 -0.94
CA LEU A 37 -0.16 -14.36 -0.38
C LEU A 37 0.54 -15.44 0.44
N THR A 38 1.83 -15.62 0.19
CA THR A 38 2.63 -16.51 1.02
C THR A 38 2.91 -15.85 2.38
N PRO A 39 3.06 -16.63 3.46
CA PRO A 39 3.41 -16.07 4.76
C PRO A 39 4.71 -15.24 4.73
N MET A 40 5.69 -15.64 3.92
CA MET A 40 6.96 -14.93 3.77
C MET A 40 6.76 -13.57 3.06
N ASP A 41 5.97 -13.53 1.99
CA ASP A 41 5.69 -12.27 1.29
C ASP A 41 4.87 -11.33 2.17
N TYR A 42 3.94 -11.85 2.98
CA TYR A 42 3.23 -11.07 3.98
C TYR A 42 4.19 -10.44 5.01
N GLN A 43 5.13 -11.23 5.55
CA GLN A 43 6.12 -10.71 6.49
C GLN A 43 6.98 -9.60 5.86
N ASN A 44 7.44 -9.82 4.62
CA ASN A 44 8.21 -8.83 3.87
C ASN A 44 7.45 -7.51 3.65
N LEU A 45 6.12 -7.55 3.49
CA LEU A 45 5.31 -6.35 3.38
C LEU A 45 5.31 -5.55 4.69
N ILE A 46 5.04 -6.22 5.82
CA ILE A 46 5.03 -5.59 7.15
C ILE A 46 6.41 -5.01 7.50
N ASP A 47 7.49 -5.74 7.23
CA ASP A 47 8.86 -5.30 7.51
C ASP A 47 9.25 -4.05 6.70
N ARG A 48 8.62 -3.84 5.54
CA ARG A 48 8.81 -2.65 4.69
C ARG A 48 7.84 -1.51 5.01
N GLY A 49 7.02 -1.68 6.05
CA GLY A 49 6.11 -0.65 6.52
C GLY A 49 4.78 -0.58 5.77
N TRP A 50 4.41 -1.60 4.99
CA TRP A 50 3.03 -1.73 4.52
C TRP A 50 2.09 -1.89 5.72
N ARG A 51 1.00 -1.12 5.71
CA ARG A 51 -0.05 -1.10 6.71
C ARG A 51 -1.40 -1.00 6.04
#